data_AF-X5TM71-F1
#
_entry.id   AF-X5TM71-F1
#
_cell.length_a   1.000
_cell.length_b   1.000
_cell.length_c   1.000
_cell.angle_alpha   90.00
_cell.angle_beta   90.00
_cell.angle_gamma   90.00
#
_symmetry.space_group_name_H-M   'P 1'
#
loop_
_entity.id
_entity.type
_entity.pdbx_description
1 polymer ?
#
loop_
_entity_poly.entity_id
_entity_poly.type
_entity_poly.pdbx_seq_one_letter_code
_entity_poly.pdbx_strand_id
1 'polypeptide(L)'
;RWLYDRRDLAEARADLAAWLAKWSARYPRLTGWAEDAIEQTLTFFRLPRQHHKHLKSTNMLERLNEEIRRRTYVVRIFPNTESCLRLVRALAVETNKTGWRPIDTSTWTTCASTRSSLCAKPHDQHMAAPFCRT
;
A
#
# COMPACT_ATOMS: atom_id res chain seq x y z
N ARG A 1 2.05 -12.84 19.12
CA ARG A 1 2.95 -12.24 18.11
C ARG A 1 2.15 -12.11 16.82
N TRP A 2 2.15 -10.95 16.17
CA TRP A 2 1.30 -10.70 15.00
C TRP A 2 1.86 -11.40 13.75
N LEU A 3 0.99 -11.77 12.81
CA LEU A 3 1.29 -12.46 11.54
C LEU A 3 2.50 -11.87 10.78
N TYR A 4 2.67 -10.53 10.80
CA TYR A 4 3.69 -9.79 10.04
C TYR A 4 5.10 -9.78 10.66
N ASP A 5 5.28 -10.36 11.84
CA ASP A 5 6.60 -10.49 12.49
C ASP A 5 7.27 -11.84 12.23
N ARG A 6 6.64 -12.71 11.42
CA ARG A 6 7.19 -14.00 10.98
C ARG A 6 8.26 -13.80 9.91
N ARG A 7 9.18 -14.77 9.82
CA ARG A 7 10.30 -14.71 8.87
C ARG A 7 9.89 -15.26 7.51
N ASP A 8 9.03 -16.27 7.51
CA ASP A 8 8.68 -17.03 6.32
C ASP A 8 7.17 -17.05 6.05
N LEU A 9 6.82 -17.06 4.77
CA LEU A 9 5.43 -17.13 4.30
C LEU A 9 4.75 -18.44 4.73
N ALA A 10 5.51 -19.54 4.77
CA ALA A 10 5.00 -20.84 5.21
C ALA A 10 4.55 -20.82 6.68
N GLU A 11 5.33 -20.19 7.57
CA GLU A 11 4.94 -19.99 8.98
C GLU A 11 3.69 -19.12 9.11
N ALA A 12 3.61 -18.03 8.32
CA ALA A 12 2.45 -17.15 8.33
C ALA A 12 1.17 -17.87 7.89
N ARG A 13 1.26 -18.73 6.87
CA ARG A 13 0.13 -19.57 6.41
C ARG A 13 -0.28 -20.61 7.46
N ALA A 14 0.68 -21.23 8.13
CA ALA A 14 0.39 -22.20 9.19
C ALA A 14 -0.32 -21.54 10.40
N ASP A 15 0.17 -20.39 10.85
CA ASP A 15 -0.45 -19.60 11.91
C ASP A 15 -1.86 -19.14 11.52
N LEU A 16 -2.06 -18.77 10.25
CA LEU A 16 -3.38 -18.41 9.73
C LEU A 16 -4.35 -19.60 9.77
N ALA A 17 -3.92 -20.77 9.30
CA ALA A 17 -4.76 -21.97 9.33
C ALA A 17 -5.17 -22.33 10.76
N ALA A 18 -4.25 -22.24 11.72
CA ALA A 18 -4.55 -22.45 13.13
C ALA A 18 -5.55 -21.41 13.68
N TRP A 19 -5.43 -20.15 13.25
CA TRP A 19 -6.36 -19.09 13.64
C TRP A 19 -7.76 -19.30 13.05
N LEU A 20 -7.86 -19.64 11.77
CA LEU A 20 -9.13 -19.94 11.11
C LEU A 20 -9.82 -21.14 11.75
N ALA A 21 -9.10 -22.21 12.05
CA ALA A 21 -9.64 -23.38 12.74
C ALA A 21 -10.23 -23.01 14.12
N LYS A 22 -9.59 -22.10 14.85
CA LYS A 22 -10.05 -21.67 16.17
C LYS A 22 -11.30 -20.78 16.13
N TRP A 23 -11.43 -19.93 15.12
CA TRP A 23 -12.46 -18.88 15.09
C TRP A 23 -13.60 -19.13 14.10
N SER A 24 -13.47 -20.11 13.20
CA SER A 24 -14.49 -20.47 12.21
C SER A 24 -15.86 -20.77 12.83
N ALA A 25 -15.87 -21.49 13.96
CA ALA A 25 -17.10 -21.85 14.67
C ALA A 25 -17.83 -20.64 15.29
N ARG A 26 -17.09 -19.58 15.68
CA ARG A 26 -17.66 -18.41 16.35
C ARG A 26 -17.98 -17.28 15.39
N TYR A 27 -17.14 -17.08 14.37
CA TYR A 27 -17.25 -15.94 13.45
C TYR A 27 -17.03 -16.38 11.98
N PRO A 28 -17.99 -17.13 11.40
CA PRO A 28 -17.83 -17.68 10.05
C PRO A 28 -17.70 -16.60 8.96
N ARG A 29 -18.36 -15.44 9.14
CA ARG A 29 -18.23 -14.31 8.21
C ARG A 29 -16.83 -13.69 8.22
N LEU A 30 -16.21 -13.61 9.39
CA LEU A 30 -14.87 -13.05 9.53
C LEU A 30 -13.83 -13.99 8.93
N THR A 31 -13.95 -15.29 9.17
CA THR A 31 -13.01 -16.28 8.64
C THR A 31 -13.10 -16.38 7.12
N GLY A 32 -14.31 -16.33 6.53
CA GLY A 32 -14.45 -16.29 5.07
C GLY A 32 -13.81 -15.04 4.45
N TRP A 33 -14.08 -13.85 5.01
CA TRP A 33 -13.41 -12.62 4.57
C TRP A 33 -11.89 -12.69 4.72
N ALA A 34 -11.40 -13.27 5.81
CA ALA A 34 -9.98 -13.44 6.07
C ALA A 34 -9.32 -14.34 5.02
N GLU A 35 -9.93 -15.47 4.66
CA GLU A 35 -9.41 -16.36 3.61
C GLU A 35 -9.28 -15.63 2.27
N ASP A 36 -10.29 -14.84 1.88
CA ASP A 36 -10.29 -14.10 0.62
C ASP A 36 -9.28 -12.94 0.61
N ALA A 37 -9.19 -12.18 1.70
CA ALA A 37 -8.39 -10.96 1.77
C ALA A 37 -6.90 -11.23 2.05
N ILE A 38 -6.57 -12.31 2.77
CA ILE A 38 -5.21 -12.51 3.29
C ILE A 38 -4.22 -12.86 2.19
N GLU A 39 -4.61 -13.55 1.13
CA GLU A 39 -3.69 -13.86 0.02
C GLU A 39 -3.11 -12.58 -0.62
N GLN A 40 -3.89 -11.51 -0.70
CA GLN A 40 -3.39 -10.20 -1.16
C GLN A 40 -2.34 -9.63 -0.20
N THR A 41 -2.58 -9.73 1.11
CA THR A 41 -1.66 -9.24 2.15
C THR A 41 -0.37 -10.04 2.25
N LEU A 42 -0.35 -11.33 1.88
CA LEU A 42 0.85 -12.18 1.90
C LEU A 42 1.91 -11.74 0.88
N THR A 43 1.53 -10.93 -0.12
CA THR A 43 2.47 -10.28 -1.04
C THR A 43 3.54 -9.47 -0.31
N PHE A 44 3.23 -9.00 0.92
CA PHE A 44 4.18 -8.36 1.81
C PHE A 44 5.48 -9.15 2.00
N PHE A 45 5.42 -10.49 2.12
CA PHE A 45 6.59 -11.33 2.34
C PHE A 45 7.50 -11.49 1.10
N ARG A 46 7.05 -11.05 -0.08
CA ARG A 46 7.87 -11.07 -1.31
C ARG A 46 8.85 -9.89 -1.38
N LEU A 47 8.64 -8.86 -0.57
CA LEU A 47 9.48 -7.65 -0.55
C LEU A 47 10.70 -7.83 0.37
N PRO A 48 11.79 -7.09 0.12
CA PRO A 48 12.91 -7.03 1.05
C PRO A 48 12.50 -6.55 2.45
N ARG A 49 13.06 -7.18 3.49
CA ARG A 49 12.75 -6.88 4.91
C ARG A 49 13.02 -5.42 5.30
N GLN A 50 13.91 -4.73 4.59
CA GLN A 50 14.18 -3.31 4.80
C GLN A 50 12.93 -2.44 4.52
N HIS A 51 12.09 -2.85 3.58
CA HIS A 51 10.84 -2.14 3.26
C HIS A 51 9.72 -2.46 4.24
N HIS A 52 9.78 -3.59 4.94
CA HIS A 52 8.72 -4.01 5.87
C HIS A 52 8.48 -2.99 6.98
N LYS A 53 9.53 -2.30 7.45
CA LYS A 53 9.38 -1.23 8.47
C LYS A 53 8.50 -0.08 7.96
N HIS A 54 8.64 0.26 6.68
CA HIS A 54 7.89 1.35 6.05
C HIS A 54 6.47 0.92 5.67
N LEU A 55 6.31 -0.26 5.07
CA LEU A 55 5.00 -0.81 4.70
C LEU A 55 4.10 -1.08 5.90
N LYS A 56 4.66 -1.43 7.07
CA LYS A 56 3.88 -1.59 8.31
C LYS A 56 3.39 -0.27 8.89
N SER A 57 3.98 0.87 8.52
CA SER A 57 3.61 2.16 9.08
C SER A 57 2.62 2.89 8.18
N THR A 58 1.41 3.10 8.68
CA THR A 58 0.39 3.95 8.06
C THR A 58 0.52 5.43 8.44
N ASN A 59 1.50 5.78 9.28
CA ASN A 59 1.68 7.12 9.85
C ASN A 59 1.72 8.22 8.78
N MET A 60 2.33 7.95 7.62
CA MET A 60 2.36 8.94 6.53
C MET A 60 0.97 9.18 5.93
N LEU A 61 0.21 8.12 5.70
CA LEU A 61 -1.14 8.22 5.15
C LEU A 61 -2.10 8.86 6.16
N GLU A 62 -1.98 8.51 7.43
CA GLU A 62 -2.76 9.08 8.52
C GLU A 62 -2.55 10.58 8.65
N ARG A 63 -1.28 11.03 8.70
CA ARG A 63 -0.94 12.45 8.74
C ARG A 63 -1.44 13.23 7.51
N LEU A 64 -1.37 12.63 6.31
CA LEU A 64 -1.96 13.24 5.11
C LEU A 64 -3.49 13.36 5.22
N ASN A 65 -4.16 12.31 5.67
CA ASN A 65 -5.61 12.32 5.83
C ASN A 65 -6.07 13.31 6.90
N GLU A 66 -5.32 13.46 7.99
CA GLU A 66 -5.57 14.48 9.02
C GLU A 66 -5.45 15.89 8.45
N GLU A 67 -4.42 16.16 7.66
CA GLU A 67 -4.21 17.48 7.07
C GLU A 67 -5.32 17.81 6.05
N ILE A 68 -5.72 16.84 5.22
CA ILE A 68 -6.86 16.98 4.30
C ILE A 68 -8.12 17.32 5.11
N ARG A 69 -8.43 16.54 6.16
CA ARG A 69 -9.61 16.77 7.01
C ARG A 69 -9.58 18.16 7.65
N ARG A 70 -8.43 18.60 8.18
CA ARG A 70 -8.27 19.93 8.79
C ARG A 70 -8.55 21.04 7.79
N ARG A 71 -7.97 20.99 6.59
CA ARG A 71 -8.19 22.04 5.57
C ARG A 71 -9.60 22.03 5.00
N THR A 72 -10.20 20.85 4.81
CA THR A 72 -11.60 20.76 4.39
C THR A 72 -12.57 21.27 5.47
N TYR A 73 -12.23 21.09 6.75
CA TYR A 73 -13.05 21.59 7.87
C TYR A 73 -13.07 23.13 7.94
N VAL A 74 -11.96 23.79 7.59
CA VAL A 74 -11.88 25.27 7.55
C VAL A 74 -12.73 25.85 6.42
N VAL A 75 -12.69 25.24 5.23
CA VAL A 75 -13.40 25.77 4.05
C VAL A 75 -14.92 25.58 4.15
N ARG A 76 -15.40 24.56 4.90
CA ARG A 76 -16.81 24.22 5.22
C ARG A 76 -17.76 23.96 4.05
N ILE A 77 -17.75 24.77 3.00
CA ILE A 77 -18.60 24.65 1.81
C ILE A 77 -17.74 24.88 0.57
N PHE A 78 -17.72 23.91 -0.34
CA PHE A 78 -17.06 24.05 -1.63
C PHE A 78 -18.10 24.37 -2.72
N PRO A 79 -17.84 25.38 -3.57
CA PRO A 79 -18.76 25.75 -4.65
C PRO A 79 -18.81 24.74 -5.80
N ASN A 80 -17.77 23.90 -5.96
CA ASN A 80 -17.70 22.85 -6.97
C ASN A 80 -16.65 21.78 -6.60
N THR A 81 -16.70 20.61 -7.25
CA THR A 81 -15.76 19.50 -7.03
C THR A 81 -14.32 19.87 -7.41
N GLU A 82 -14.14 20.65 -8.48
CA GLU A 82 -12.82 21.10 -8.96
C GLU A 82 -12.06 21.93 -7.92
N SER A 83 -12.76 22.75 -7.13
CA SER A 83 -12.17 23.53 -6.05
C SER A 83 -11.61 22.64 -4.94
N CYS A 84 -12.30 21.55 -4.63
CA CYS A 84 -11.81 20.54 -3.67
C CYS A 84 -10.56 19.82 -4.22
N LEU A 85 -10.58 19.40 -5.49
CA LEU A 85 -9.42 18.77 -6.14
C LEU A 85 -8.19 19.69 -6.16
N ARG A 86 -8.37 20.99 -6.41
CA ARG A 86 -7.29 21.98 -6.36
C ARG A 86 -6.66 22.08 -4.98
N LEU A 87 -7.46 22.07 -3.90
CA LEU A 87 -6.96 22.08 -2.53
C LEU A 87 -6.13 20.83 -2.23
N VAL A 88 -6.63 19.63 -2.58
CA VAL A 88 -5.91 18.37 -2.35
C VAL A 88 -4.62 18.30 -3.16
N ARG A 89 -4.64 18.77 -4.42
CA ARG A 89 -3.43 18.83 -5.24
C ARG A 89 -2.41 19.82 -4.69
N ALA A 90 -2.83 21.00 -4.24
CA ALA A 90 -1.96 21.97 -3.58
C ALA A 90 -1.30 21.36 -2.34
N LEU A 91 -2.09 20.68 -1.51
CA LEU A 91 -1.62 19.90 -0.35
C LEU A 91 -0.57 18.86 -0.70
N ALA A 92 -0.79 18.08 -1.77
CA ALA A 92 0.15 17.08 -2.23
C ALA A 92 1.48 17.70 -2.73
N VAL A 93 1.40 18.85 -3.42
CA VAL A 93 2.59 19.58 -3.88
C VAL A 93 3.36 20.20 -2.71
N GLU A 94 2.67 20.80 -1.75
CA GLU A 94 3.27 21.32 -0.52
C GLU A 94 3.96 20.22 0.26
N THR A 95 3.29 19.09 0.45
CA THR A 95 3.81 17.86 1.04
C THR A 95 5.10 17.44 0.34
N ASN A 96 5.10 17.37 -0.99
CA ASN A 96 6.29 16.97 -1.75
C ASN A 96 7.45 17.96 -1.60
N LYS A 97 7.17 19.28 -1.58
CA LYS A 97 8.18 20.35 -1.52
C LYS A 97 8.76 20.61 -0.13
N THR A 98 7.92 20.58 0.90
CA THR A 98 8.33 20.84 2.30
C THR A 98 9.14 19.70 2.90
N GLY A 99 9.31 18.63 2.13
CA GLY A 99 10.12 17.49 2.52
C GLY A 99 9.41 16.75 3.65
N TRP A 100 8.63 15.75 3.29
CA TRP A 100 8.56 14.58 4.17
C TRP A 100 9.99 14.10 4.33
N ARG A 101 10.62 14.46 5.46
CA ARG A 101 11.91 13.87 5.81
C ARG A 101 11.71 12.38 5.69
N PRO A 102 12.46 11.70 4.80
CA PRO A 102 12.42 10.27 4.78
C PRO A 102 12.72 9.81 6.19
N ILE A 103 11.91 8.88 6.70
CA ILE A 103 12.28 8.11 7.88
C ILE A 103 13.41 7.20 7.40
N ASP A 104 14.61 7.77 7.24
CA ASP A 104 15.79 7.12 6.65
C ASP A 104 15.66 6.70 5.16
N THR A 105 16.15 7.55 4.25
CA THR A 105 16.26 7.27 2.81
C THR A 105 17.26 6.18 2.47
N SER A 106 18.18 5.80 3.38
CA SER A 106 19.27 4.87 3.06
C SER A 106 18.78 3.46 2.68
N THR A 107 17.61 3.06 3.19
CA THR A 107 16.97 1.78 2.87
C THR A 107 16.27 1.77 1.51
N TRP A 108 15.90 2.93 0.95
CA TRP A 108 15.24 3.01 -0.36
C TRP A 108 16.25 3.12 -1.51
N THR A 109 17.40 3.76 -1.30
CA THR A 109 18.47 3.90 -2.32
C THR A 109 19.04 2.55 -2.74
N THR A 110 19.16 1.60 -1.81
CA THR A 110 19.62 0.23 -2.10
C THR A 110 18.63 -0.56 -2.98
N CYS A 111 17.36 -0.17 -3.04
CA CYS A 111 16.31 -0.89 -3.77
C CYS A 111 16.00 -0.30 -5.16
N ALA A 112 16.53 0.89 -5.48
CA ALA A 112 16.50 1.40 -6.84
C ALA A 112 17.34 0.53 -7.80
N SER A 113 18.40 -0.13 -7.32
CA SER A 113 19.20 -1.09 -8.10
C SER A 113 18.46 -2.41 -8.36
N THR A 114 17.70 -2.92 -7.40
CA THR A 114 16.89 -4.15 -7.54
C THR A 114 15.66 -3.97 -8.43
N ARG A 115 15.19 -2.72 -8.63
CA ARG A 115 14.07 -2.45 -9.56
C ARG A 115 14.44 -2.74 -11.03
N SER A 116 15.73 -2.67 -11.38
CA SER A 116 16.19 -3.09 -12.71
C SER A 116 16.18 -4.61 -12.90
N SER A 117 16.42 -5.40 -11.85
CA SER A 117 16.51 -6.87 -11.98
C SER A 117 15.15 -7.58 -11.92
N LEU A 118 14.13 -6.98 -11.29
CA LEU A 118 12.77 -7.56 -11.23
C LEU A 118 11.86 -7.18 -12.43
N CYS A 119 12.17 -6.10 -13.15
CA CYS A 119 11.48 -5.74 -14.40
C CYS A 119 12.10 -6.38 -15.67
N ALA A 120 13.19 -7.14 -15.54
CA ALA A 120 13.89 -7.75 -16.68
C ALA A 120 13.42 -9.18 -16.98
N LYS A 121 12.11 -9.40 -17.14
CA LYS A 121 11.61 -10.57 -17.87
C LYS A 121 10.77 -10.10 -19.06
N PRO A 122 11.23 -10.29 -20.30
CA PRO A 122 10.41 -10.07 -21.48
C PRO A 122 9.46 -11.26 -21.59
N HIS A 123 8.17 -11.03 -21.45
CA HIS A 123 7.17 -12.00 -21.88
C HIS A 123 6.40 -11.35 -23.03
N ASP A 124 6.82 -11.71 -24.24
CA ASP A 124 6.09 -11.75 -25.52
C ASP A 124 5.27 -10.50 -25.88
N GLN A 125 5.74 -9.62 -26.77
CA GLN A 125 5.75 -9.84 -28.23
C GLN A 125 4.62 -10.76 -28.69
N HIS A 126 3.37 -10.28 -28.67
CA HIS A 126 2.38 -10.50 -29.74
C HIS A 126 1.11 -9.73 -29.39
N MET A 127 0.86 -8.65 -30.13
CA MET A 127 -0.43 -8.13 -30.60
C MET A 127 -0.25 -6.66 -30.98
N ALA A 128 0.50 -6.45 -32.06
CA ALA A 128 0.40 -5.23 -32.84
C ALA A 128 -0.77 -5.39 -33.82
N ALA A 129 -1.82 -4.60 -33.64
CA ALA A 129 -2.59 -4.03 -34.75
C ALA A 129 -3.57 -2.96 -34.24
N PRO A 130 -3.91 -1.97 -35.09
CA PRO A 130 -4.20 -0.61 -34.68
C PRO A 130 -5.68 -0.27 -34.84
N PHE A 131 -6.20 0.68 -34.05
CA PHE A 131 -7.41 1.40 -34.51
C PHE A 131 -7.40 2.87 -34.10
N CYS A 132 -7.17 3.67 -35.16
CA CYS A 132 -7.62 5.02 -35.45
C CYS A 132 -7.43 6.14 -34.43
N ARG A 133 -6.49 7.03 -34.77
CA ARG A 133 -6.78 8.47 -34.82
C ARG A 133 -7.75 8.73 -35.97
N THR A 134 -8.83 9.42 -35.66
CA THR A 134 -9.28 10.67 -36.32
C THR A 134 -9.99 11.48 -35.26
#